data_AF-A0A023GK66-F1
#
_entry.id   AF-A0A023GK66-F1
#
_cell.length_a   1.000
_cell.length_b   1.000
_cell.length_c   1.000
_cell.angle_alpha   90.00
_cell.angle_beta   90.00
_cell.angle_gamma   90.00
#
_symmetry.space_group_name_H-M   'P 1'
#
loop_
_entity.id
_entity.type
_entity.pdbx_description
1 polymer ?
#
loop_
_entity_poly.entity_id
_entity_poly.type
_entity_poly.pdbx_seq_one_letter_code
_entity_poly.pdbx_strand_id
1 'polypeptide(L)'
;QDEPPEHPNAARKEGYMFRDKKLNKLWLKVQKAGLTDEEMRTLREEFQHHQDKIDEFYATQDQDGKELGNEVELNMLAEEERQNGLLSGDIERQRHEALLESYRKLNSRADEAWKRKGGFAEDKVQRLWKLAQQGDFAPSELESLKEELQHYEHRIRKLHHFQTELEQHGADPKAAPDEDHVKTLKQRIKQYNHKVNKVHQDLEGRILQRHLELCARKEWIRWIVGSAVMEQPVSRMSQCMLISVQ
;
A
#
# COMPACT_ATOMS: atom_id res chain seq x y z
N GLN A 1 24.05 -11.05 35.38
CA GLN A 1 23.56 -12.01 34.37
C GLN A 1 23.53 -11.20 33.09
N ASP A 2 24.69 -11.09 32.44
CA ASP A 2 24.85 -10.34 31.21
C ASP A 2 24.56 -11.33 30.08
N GLU A 3 23.38 -11.21 29.47
CA GLU A 3 23.08 -11.94 28.25
C GLU A 3 24.00 -11.44 27.12
N PRO A 4 24.56 -12.36 26.31
CA PRO A 4 25.39 -11.99 25.16
C PRO A 4 24.59 -11.17 24.14
N PRO A 5 25.22 -10.20 23.45
CA PRO A 5 24.54 -9.42 22.43
C PRO A 5 24.08 -10.32 21.27
N GLU A 6 22.77 -10.40 21.05
CA GLU A 6 22.18 -11.18 19.96
C GLU A 6 22.63 -10.62 18.60
N HIS A 7 23.13 -11.52 17.73
CA HIS A 7 23.42 -11.21 16.33
C HIS A 7 22.16 -10.66 15.62
N PRO A 8 22.27 -9.71 14.67
CA PRO A 8 21.13 -9.26 13.87
C PRO A 8 20.60 -10.34 12.90
N ASN A 9 21.34 -11.43 12.72
CA ASN A 9 20.93 -12.66 12.02
C ASN A 9 20.48 -13.77 12.99
N ALA A 10 20.30 -13.47 14.28
CA ALA A 10 19.80 -14.42 15.26
C ALA A 10 18.27 -14.53 15.16
N ALA A 11 17.82 -15.79 15.13
CA ALA A 11 16.46 -16.29 15.25
C ALA A 11 15.33 -15.45 14.61
N ARG A 12 14.72 -16.02 13.55
CA ARG A 12 13.43 -15.61 12.99
C ARG A 12 12.45 -15.24 14.11
N LYS A 13 12.17 -13.96 14.34
CA LYS A 13 11.09 -13.55 15.27
C LYS A 13 9.80 -14.23 14.83
N GLU A 14 9.15 -14.95 15.74
CA GLU A 14 7.92 -15.67 15.47
C GLU A 14 6.89 -14.72 14.84
N GLY A 15 6.50 -15.00 13.59
CA GLY A 15 5.60 -14.16 12.78
C GLY A 15 6.25 -13.42 11.60
N TYR A 16 7.59 -13.35 11.52
CA TYR A 16 8.29 -12.77 10.37
C TYR A 16 8.69 -13.85 9.35
N MET A 17 8.38 -13.63 8.07
CA MET A 17 8.67 -14.59 7.00
C MET A 17 10.17 -14.60 6.64
N PHE A 18 10.79 -13.42 6.63
CA PHE A 18 12.20 -13.19 6.32
C PHE A 18 12.96 -12.72 7.57
N ARG A 19 14.30 -12.75 7.54
CA ARG A 19 15.12 -12.22 8.65
C ARG A 19 15.20 -10.70 8.60
N ASP A 20 15.25 -10.14 7.39
CA ASP A 20 15.25 -8.70 7.17
C ASP A 20 13.86 -8.06 7.43
N LYS A 21 13.85 -7.01 8.27
CA LYS A 21 12.63 -6.25 8.66
C LYS A 21 11.98 -5.50 7.47
N LYS A 22 12.76 -4.98 6.53
CA LYS A 22 12.28 -4.29 5.32
C LYS A 22 11.67 -5.30 4.33
N LEU A 23 12.28 -6.47 4.14
CA LEU A 23 11.69 -7.53 3.31
C LEU A 23 10.32 -7.96 3.84
N ASN A 24 10.18 -8.08 5.16
CA ASN A 24 8.88 -8.39 5.75
C ASN A 24 7.84 -7.28 5.54
N LYS A 25 8.22 -6.00 5.61
CA LYS A 25 7.31 -4.89 5.29
C LYS A 25 6.85 -4.94 3.84
N LEU A 26 7.76 -5.21 2.91
CA LEU A 26 7.43 -5.38 1.50
C LEU A 26 6.53 -6.60 1.27
N TRP A 27 6.81 -7.70 1.95
CA TRP A 27 6.01 -8.91 1.89
C TRP A 27 4.57 -8.69 2.39
N LEU A 28 4.39 -7.94 3.47
CA LEU A 28 3.06 -7.57 3.97
C LEU A 28 2.29 -6.70 2.97
N LYS A 29 2.97 -5.80 2.24
CA LYS A 29 2.34 -5.01 1.17
C LYS A 29 1.86 -5.91 0.03
N VAL A 30 2.71 -6.86 -0.38
CA VAL A 30 2.41 -7.86 -1.41
C VAL A 30 1.22 -8.72 -1.01
N GLN A 31 1.19 -9.22 0.23
CA GLN A 31 0.06 -10.02 0.73
C GLN A 31 -1.26 -9.23 0.73
N LYS A 32 -1.20 -7.94 1.12
CA LYS A 32 -2.37 -7.05 1.06
C LYS A 32 -2.82 -6.73 -0.36
N ALA A 33 -1.95 -6.88 -1.37
CA ALA A 33 -2.28 -6.60 -2.77
C ALA A 33 -3.22 -7.64 -3.40
N GLY A 34 -3.46 -8.80 -2.76
CA GLY A 34 -4.35 -9.83 -3.31
C GLY A 34 -3.85 -10.40 -4.65
N LEU A 35 -2.56 -10.70 -4.71
CA LEU A 35 -1.91 -11.29 -5.89
C LEU A 35 -2.39 -12.73 -6.13
N THR A 36 -2.26 -13.19 -7.37
CA THR A 36 -2.50 -14.61 -7.69
C THR A 36 -1.45 -15.49 -7.00
N ASP A 37 -1.80 -16.73 -6.71
CA ASP A 37 -0.88 -17.67 -6.04
C ASP A 37 0.41 -17.88 -6.83
N GLU A 38 0.34 -17.84 -8.15
CA GLU A 38 1.50 -17.93 -9.05
C GLU A 38 2.42 -16.71 -8.95
N GLU A 39 1.86 -15.50 -9.03
CA GLU A 39 2.64 -14.26 -8.87
C GLU A 39 3.25 -14.16 -7.47
N MET A 40 2.50 -14.56 -6.45
CA MET A 40 2.94 -14.55 -5.05
C MET A 40 4.06 -15.56 -4.81
N ARG A 41 4.03 -16.73 -5.45
CA ARG A 41 5.12 -17.71 -5.39
C ARG A 41 6.40 -17.18 -6.03
N THR A 42 6.32 -16.66 -7.26
CA THR A 42 7.49 -16.09 -7.95
C THR A 42 8.11 -14.95 -7.16
N LEU A 43 7.29 -14.03 -6.62
CA LEU A 43 7.81 -12.92 -5.83
C LEU A 43 8.42 -13.40 -4.50
N ARG A 44 7.86 -14.45 -3.90
CA ARG A 44 8.45 -15.08 -2.70
C ARG A 44 9.84 -15.65 -2.98
N GLU A 45 10.01 -16.33 -4.12
CA GLU A 45 11.29 -16.88 -4.55
C GLU A 45 12.34 -15.77 -4.74
N GLU A 46 11.96 -14.64 -5.35
CA GLU A 46 12.87 -13.50 -5.52
C GLU A 46 13.25 -12.84 -4.19
N PHE A 47 12.31 -12.75 -3.23
CA PHE A 47 12.59 -12.25 -1.88
C PHE A 47 13.52 -13.19 -1.11
N GLN A 48 13.32 -14.51 -1.24
CA GLN A 48 14.20 -15.50 -0.63
C GLN A 48 15.60 -15.41 -1.21
N HIS A 49 15.72 -15.30 -2.53
CA HIS A 49 17.01 -15.15 -3.18
C HIS A 49 17.74 -13.85 -2.77
N HIS A 50 17.02 -12.77 -2.49
CA HIS A 50 17.62 -11.55 -1.95
C HIS A 50 18.05 -11.71 -0.49
N GLN A 51 17.26 -12.40 0.34
CA GLN A 51 17.64 -12.76 1.70
C GLN A 51 18.91 -13.63 1.72
N ASP A 52 18.99 -14.63 0.83
CA ASP A 52 20.16 -15.50 0.72
C ASP A 52 21.42 -14.71 0.31
N LYS A 53 21.27 -13.73 -0.60
CA LYS A 53 22.37 -12.81 -0.98
C LYS A 53 22.81 -11.91 0.16
N ILE A 54 21.87 -11.44 0.98
CA ILE A 54 22.19 -10.66 2.19
C ILE A 54 22.98 -11.54 3.18
N ASP A 55 22.49 -12.76 3.42
CA ASP A 55 23.13 -13.71 4.32
C ASP A 55 24.55 -14.08 3.85
N GLU A 56 24.75 -14.31 2.55
CA GLU A 56 26.08 -14.57 1.94
C GLU A 56 27.03 -13.36 2.07
N PHE A 57 26.52 -12.14 1.87
CA PHE A 57 27.31 -10.92 2.01
C PHE A 57 27.83 -10.75 3.45
N TYR A 58 26.97 -10.91 4.45
CA TYR A 58 27.36 -10.82 5.86
C TYR A 58 28.27 -11.98 6.28
N ALA A 59 28.02 -13.19 5.80
CA ALA A 59 28.90 -14.33 6.08
C ALA A 59 30.31 -14.17 5.51
N THR A 60 30.47 -13.41 4.41
CA THR A 60 31.78 -13.09 3.84
C THR A 60 32.47 -11.97 4.63
N GLN A 61 31.73 -10.93 5.06
CA GLN A 61 32.32 -9.83 5.85
C GLN A 61 32.80 -10.27 7.24
N ASP A 62 32.11 -11.20 7.89
CA ASP A 62 32.57 -11.77 9.19
C ASP A 62 33.90 -12.55 9.05
N GLN A 63 34.24 -13.05 7.86
CA GLN A 63 35.51 -13.75 7.61
C GLN A 63 36.69 -12.80 7.40
N ASP A 64 36.44 -11.56 6.99
CA ASP A 64 37.46 -10.55 6.69
C ASP A 64 37.90 -9.74 7.94
N GLY A 65 37.44 -10.12 9.13
CA GLY A 65 37.99 -9.64 10.42
C GLY A 65 37.73 -8.16 10.74
N LYS A 66 36.81 -7.49 10.05
CA LYS A 66 36.31 -6.17 10.44
C LYS A 66 35.04 -6.34 11.26
N GLU A 67 35.21 -6.43 12.56
CA GLU A 67 34.14 -6.26 13.55
C GLU A 67 33.63 -4.81 13.49
N LEU A 68 32.81 -4.50 12.48
CA LEU A 68 32.02 -3.28 12.46
C LEU A 68 30.77 -3.56 13.26
N GLY A 69 30.85 -3.19 14.54
CA GLY A 69 29.71 -3.12 15.42
C GLY A 69 28.54 -2.43 14.74
N ASN A 70 27.39 -3.09 14.84
CA ASN A 70 26.06 -2.52 14.99
C ASN A 70 25.92 -1.09 14.47
N GLU A 71 25.43 -0.95 13.23
CA GLU A 71 24.40 0.02 12.80
C GLU A 71 24.47 0.19 11.27
N VAL A 72 24.37 -0.92 10.53
CA VAL A 72 24.11 -0.84 9.07
C VAL A 72 22.62 -0.70 8.84
N GLU A 73 22.13 0.47 9.24
CA GLU A 73 20.93 1.04 8.70
C GLU A 73 21.14 1.19 7.18
N LEU A 74 20.61 0.23 6.42
CA LEU A 74 20.74 0.09 4.96
C LEU A 74 20.15 1.29 4.17
N ASN A 75 19.85 2.41 4.83
CA ASN A 75 19.46 3.69 4.24
C ASN A 75 20.24 4.91 4.78
N MET A 76 20.96 4.86 5.92
CA MET A 76 21.72 6.03 6.44
C MET A 76 23.22 5.98 6.15
N LEU A 77 23.78 4.79 5.91
CA LEU A 77 25.20 4.67 5.57
C LEU A 77 25.56 5.08 4.14
N ALA A 78 24.58 5.34 3.27
CA ALA A 78 24.85 5.77 1.91
C ALA A 78 25.51 7.16 1.83
N GLU A 79 25.35 8.01 2.85
CA GLU A 79 25.90 9.37 2.84
C GLU A 79 27.19 9.48 3.69
N GLU A 80 27.23 8.87 4.88
CA GLU A 80 28.41 8.94 5.76
C GLU A 80 29.53 7.94 5.38
N GLU A 81 29.20 6.72 4.90
CA GLU A 81 30.26 5.76 4.46
C GLU A 81 30.83 6.09 3.08
N ARG A 82 30.11 6.87 2.27
CA ARG A 82 30.65 7.48 1.04
C ARG A 82 31.85 8.38 1.34
N GLN A 83 31.89 8.99 2.53
CA GLN A 83 32.91 9.95 2.93
C GLN A 83 34.08 9.30 3.68
N ASN A 84 33.87 8.16 4.35
CA ASN A 84 34.85 7.53 5.23
C ASN A 84 35.69 6.39 4.61
N GLY A 85 35.53 6.07 3.33
CA GLY A 85 36.46 5.16 2.63
C GLY A 85 36.58 3.74 3.20
N LEU A 86 35.56 3.27 3.95
CA LEU A 86 35.63 2.03 4.73
C LEU A 86 35.48 0.73 3.90
N LEU A 87 34.86 0.81 2.71
CA LEU A 87 34.76 -0.27 1.73
C LEU A 87 36.07 -0.34 0.93
N SER A 88 36.95 -1.25 1.33
CA SER A 88 38.36 -1.26 0.93
C SER A 88 38.61 -2.00 -0.39
N GLY A 89 37.57 -2.50 -1.06
CA GLY A 89 37.69 -3.13 -2.38
C GLY A 89 36.54 -2.75 -3.30
N ASP A 90 36.84 -2.50 -4.59
CA ASP A 90 35.83 -2.25 -5.63
C ASP A 90 34.79 -3.39 -5.73
N ILE A 91 35.19 -4.61 -5.34
CA ILE A 91 34.31 -5.80 -5.29
C ILE A 91 33.27 -5.69 -4.18
N GLU A 92 33.63 -5.20 -2.99
CA GLU A 92 32.68 -5.02 -1.87
C GLU A 92 31.66 -3.94 -2.20
N ARG A 93 32.13 -2.83 -2.81
CA ARG A 93 31.27 -1.75 -3.30
C ARG A 93 30.28 -2.27 -4.35
N GLN A 94 30.77 -3.06 -5.31
CA GLN A 94 29.93 -3.65 -6.35
C GLN A 94 28.89 -4.63 -5.79
N ARG A 95 29.26 -5.44 -4.77
CA ARG A 95 28.33 -6.35 -4.08
C ARG A 95 27.26 -5.59 -3.31
N HIS A 96 27.63 -4.54 -2.59
CA HIS A 96 26.68 -3.69 -1.86
C HIS A 96 25.72 -2.97 -2.83
N GLU A 97 26.24 -2.43 -3.94
CA GLU A 97 25.41 -1.80 -4.97
C GLU A 97 24.46 -2.81 -5.63
N ALA A 98 24.91 -4.05 -5.88
CA ALA A 98 24.06 -5.12 -6.39
C ALA A 98 22.93 -5.51 -5.42
N LEU A 99 23.21 -5.50 -4.10
CA LEU A 99 22.18 -5.70 -3.07
C LEU A 99 21.15 -4.57 -3.10
N LEU A 100 21.58 -3.30 -3.09
CA LEU A 100 20.67 -2.16 -3.16
C LEU A 100 19.83 -2.17 -4.44
N GLU A 101 20.43 -2.48 -5.58
CA GLU A 101 19.72 -2.55 -6.85
C GLU A 101 18.69 -3.69 -6.87
N SER A 102 19.06 -4.86 -6.34
CA SER A 102 18.10 -5.97 -6.22
C SER A 102 16.94 -5.64 -5.28
N TYR A 103 17.20 -4.94 -4.16
CA TYR A 103 16.15 -4.45 -3.27
C TYR A 103 15.25 -3.40 -3.97
N ARG A 104 15.83 -2.46 -4.72
CA ARG A 104 15.07 -1.45 -5.48
C ARG A 104 14.16 -2.10 -6.53
N LYS A 105 14.67 -3.09 -7.25
CA LYS A 105 13.89 -3.88 -8.22
C LYS A 105 12.73 -4.61 -7.53
N LEU A 106 13.00 -5.27 -6.41
CA LEU A 106 11.96 -5.94 -5.61
C LEU A 106 10.91 -4.95 -5.09
N ASN A 107 11.33 -3.81 -4.56
CA ASN A 107 10.43 -2.78 -4.08
C ASN A 107 9.56 -2.23 -5.22
N SER A 108 10.15 -1.92 -6.39
CA SER A 108 9.39 -1.43 -7.55
C SER A 108 8.38 -2.46 -8.02
N ARG A 109 8.78 -3.73 -8.10
CA ARG A 109 7.88 -4.81 -8.53
C ARG A 109 6.74 -5.04 -7.53
N ALA A 110 7.03 -4.98 -6.23
CA ALA A 110 6.02 -5.05 -5.18
C ALA A 110 5.05 -3.87 -5.25
N ASP A 111 5.55 -2.65 -5.48
CA ASP A 111 4.73 -1.45 -5.63
C ASP A 111 3.88 -1.49 -6.91
N GLU A 112 4.42 -1.99 -8.02
CA GLU A 112 3.67 -2.21 -9.27
C GLU A 112 2.58 -3.28 -9.13
N ALA A 113 2.91 -4.39 -8.47
CA ALA A 113 1.97 -5.45 -8.17
C ALA A 113 0.80 -4.92 -7.32
N TRP A 114 1.11 -4.11 -6.31
CA TRP A 114 0.13 -3.42 -5.51
C TRP A 114 -0.73 -2.47 -6.35
N LYS A 115 -0.13 -1.62 -7.18
CA LYS A 115 -0.85 -0.70 -8.08
C LYS A 115 -1.77 -1.42 -9.08
N ARG A 116 -1.33 -2.54 -9.67
CA ARG A 116 -2.09 -3.29 -10.70
C ARG A 116 -3.43 -3.83 -10.20
N LYS A 117 -3.52 -4.27 -8.94
CA LYS A 117 -4.77 -4.79 -8.36
C LYS A 117 -5.70 -3.71 -7.81
N GLY A 118 -5.40 -2.43 -8.07
CA GLY A 118 -6.13 -1.30 -7.53
C GLY A 118 -5.52 -0.84 -6.22
N GLY A 119 -4.20 -0.65 -6.21
CA GLY A 119 -3.36 -0.28 -5.06
C GLY A 119 -3.79 1.01 -4.39
N PHE A 120 -4.87 0.90 -3.62
CA PHE A 120 -5.42 1.90 -2.75
C PHE A 120 -5.28 1.36 -1.33
N ALA A 121 -4.71 2.16 -0.43
CA ALA A 121 -4.60 1.81 0.98
C ALA A 121 -5.94 1.99 1.71
N GLU A 122 -6.78 2.89 1.20
CA GLU A 122 -8.06 3.27 1.80
C GLU A 122 -9.20 2.35 1.38
N ASP A 123 -9.87 1.71 2.34
CA ASP A 123 -10.96 0.75 2.10
C ASP A 123 -12.10 1.35 1.27
N LYS A 124 -12.43 2.63 1.50
CA LYS A 124 -13.48 3.34 0.73
C LYS A 124 -13.14 3.44 -0.75
N VAL A 125 -11.87 3.71 -1.07
CA VAL A 125 -11.39 3.83 -2.44
C VAL A 125 -11.36 2.47 -3.11
N GLN A 126 -10.96 1.42 -2.38
CA GLN A 126 -11.03 0.04 -2.86
C GLN A 126 -12.46 -0.38 -3.19
N ARG A 127 -13.45 -0.04 -2.35
CA ARG A 127 -14.87 -0.32 -2.62
C ARG A 127 -15.34 0.36 -3.90
N LEU A 128 -15.04 1.65 -4.06
CA LEU A 128 -15.40 2.40 -5.28
C LEU A 128 -14.74 1.80 -6.52
N TRP A 129 -13.48 1.40 -6.44
CA TRP A 129 -12.77 0.78 -7.55
C TRP A 129 -13.38 -0.57 -7.95
N LYS A 130 -13.77 -1.42 -6.98
CA LYS A 130 -14.47 -2.68 -7.26
C LYS A 130 -15.81 -2.45 -7.96
N LEU A 131 -16.59 -1.47 -7.49
CA LEU A 131 -17.86 -1.10 -8.12
C LEU A 131 -17.64 -0.54 -9.54
N ALA A 132 -16.59 0.24 -9.74
CA ALA A 132 -16.21 0.76 -11.05
C ALA A 132 -15.83 -0.37 -12.02
N GLN A 133 -15.09 -1.38 -11.58
CA GLN A 133 -14.74 -2.55 -12.40
C GLN A 133 -15.96 -3.41 -12.79
N GLN A 134 -17.01 -3.40 -11.97
CA GLN A 134 -18.29 -4.05 -12.28
C GLN A 134 -19.19 -3.19 -13.17
N GLY A 135 -18.85 -1.90 -13.31
CA GLY A 135 -19.49 -0.94 -14.19
C GLY A 135 -19.16 -1.17 -15.67
N ASP A 136 -19.94 -0.55 -16.57
CA ASP A 136 -19.74 -0.59 -18.03
C ASP A 136 -19.06 0.70 -18.43
N PHE A 137 -17.83 0.84 -17.93
CA PHE A 137 -16.93 1.93 -18.29
C PHE A 137 -16.06 1.47 -19.45
N ALA A 138 -15.81 2.36 -20.40
CA ALA A 138 -14.79 2.10 -21.41
C ALA A 138 -13.42 1.97 -20.74
N PRO A 139 -12.46 1.20 -21.31
CA PRO A 139 -11.13 1.06 -20.72
C PRO A 139 -10.39 2.39 -20.52
N SER A 140 -10.60 3.36 -21.41
CA SER A 140 -10.04 4.73 -21.27
C SER A 140 -10.70 5.51 -20.13
N GLU A 141 -12.01 5.41 -19.97
CA GLU A 141 -12.75 6.03 -18.87
C GLU A 141 -12.36 5.40 -17.52
N LEU A 142 -12.10 4.09 -17.49
CA LEU A 142 -11.68 3.37 -16.31
C LEU A 142 -10.29 3.81 -15.84
N GLU A 143 -9.34 4.05 -16.76
CA GLU A 143 -8.02 4.58 -16.39
C GLU A 143 -8.12 6.04 -15.91
N SER A 144 -8.93 6.89 -16.57
CA SER A 144 -9.23 8.24 -16.07
C SER A 144 -9.82 8.20 -14.67
N LEU A 145 -10.78 7.31 -14.40
CA LEU A 145 -11.39 7.15 -13.09
C LEU A 145 -10.40 6.65 -12.04
N LYS A 146 -9.47 5.80 -12.43
CA LYS A 146 -8.39 5.31 -11.55
C LYS A 146 -7.46 6.45 -11.13
N GLU A 147 -7.07 7.33 -12.04
CA GLU A 147 -6.29 8.53 -11.72
C GLU A 147 -7.06 9.46 -10.77
N GLU A 148 -8.35 9.68 -11.02
CA GLU A 148 -9.21 10.46 -10.12
C GLU A 148 -9.29 9.85 -8.71
N LEU A 149 -9.41 8.52 -8.59
CA LEU A 149 -9.40 7.80 -7.33
C LEU A 149 -8.04 7.90 -6.61
N GLN A 150 -6.92 7.89 -7.34
CA GLN A 150 -5.59 8.12 -6.77
C GLN A 150 -5.45 9.54 -6.22
N HIS A 151 -5.98 10.55 -6.91
CA HIS A 151 -6.02 11.92 -6.41
C HIS A 151 -6.93 12.05 -5.17
N TYR A 152 -8.05 11.33 -5.14
CA TYR A 152 -8.92 11.26 -3.97
C TYR A 152 -8.20 10.64 -2.76
N GLU A 153 -7.50 9.52 -2.95
CA GLU A 153 -6.69 8.88 -1.90
C GLU A 153 -5.58 9.82 -1.39
N HIS A 154 -4.88 10.52 -2.29
CA HIS A 154 -3.87 11.50 -1.90
C HIS A 154 -4.47 12.63 -1.03
N ARG A 155 -5.70 13.09 -1.34
CA ARG A 155 -6.41 14.09 -0.53
C ARG A 155 -6.79 13.54 0.84
N ILE A 156 -7.21 12.28 0.96
CA ILE A 156 -7.47 11.61 2.24
C ILE A 156 -6.19 11.57 3.08
N ARG A 157 -5.08 11.12 2.49
CA ARG A 157 -3.78 11.06 3.17
C ARG A 157 -3.34 12.42 3.71
N LYS A 158 -3.54 13.48 2.92
CA LYS A 158 -3.26 14.86 3.35
C LYS A 158 -4.16 15.33 4.49
N LEU A 159 -5.43 14.93 4.49
CA LEU A 159 -6.34 15.22 5.60
C LEU A 159 -5.89 14.52 6.90
N HIS A 160 -5.49 13.24 6.81
CA HIS A 160 -4.93 12.50 7.95
C HIS A 160 -3.67 13.17 8.50
N HIS A 161 -2.78 13.63 7.63
CA HIS A 161 -1.58 14.36 8.06
C HIS A 161 -1.93 15.59 8.91
N PHE A 162 -2.87 16.43 8.47
CA PHE A 162 -3.30 17.58 9.27
C PHE A 162 -3.98 17.18 10.60
N GLN A 163 -4.70 16.07 10.63
CA GLN A 163 -5.30 15.55 11.86
C GLN A 163 -4.23 15.10 12.86
N THR A 164 -3.21 14.36 12.39
CA THR A 164 -2.07 13.95 13.22
C THR A 164 -1.27 15.15 13.73
N GLU A 165 -1.03 16.17 12.90
CA GLU A 165 -0.41 17.42 13.35
C GLU A 165 -1.22 18.08 14.48
N LEU A 166 -2.55 18.14 14.34
CA LEU A 166 -3.43 18.68 15.38
C LEU A 166 -3.36 17.89 16.69
N GLU A 167 -3.30 16.56 16.61
CA GLU A 167 -3.17 15.67 17.77
C GLU A 167 -1.83 15.87 18.49
N GLN A 168 -0.73 16.02 17.74
CA GLN A 168 0.60 16.28 18.29
C GLN A 168 0.65 17.61 19.06
N HIS A 169 0.01 18.66 18.54
CA HIS A 169 -0.11 19.94 19.25
C HIS A 169 -0.96 19.89 20.53
N GLY A 170 -1.84 18.90 20.67
CA GLY A 170 -2.60 18.67 21.91
C GLY A 170 -1.89 17.75 22.90
N ALA A 171 -0.88 16.98 22.46
CA ALA A 171 -0.21 15.96 23.25
C ALA A 171 1.13 16.41 23.85
N ASP A 172 1.71 17.53 23.41
CA ASP A 172 2.95 18.08 23.97
C ASP A 172 2.67 18.96 25.20
N PRO A 173 2.99 18.51 26.43
CA PRO A 173 2.77 19.29 27.65
C PRO A 173 3.79 20.43 27.85
N LYS A 174 4.83 20.56 27.00
CA LYS A 174 5.89 21.59 27.14
C LYS A 174 5.75 22.77 26.16
N ALA A 175 5.05 22.60 25.06
CA ALA A 175 4.72 23.70 24.17
C ALA A 175 3.39 24.32 24.64
N ALA A 176 3.39 25.57 25.10
CA ALA A 176 2.14 26.32 25.21
C ALA A 176 1.51 26.32 23.81
N PRO A 177 0.36 25.66 23.59
CA PRO A 177 -0.19 25.56 22.25
C PRO A 177 -0.56 26.98 21.80
N ASP A 178 0.06 27.43 20.72
CA ASP A 178 -0.38 28.64 20.02
C ASP A 178 -1.84 28.41 19.60
N GLU A 179 -2.75 28.99 20.37
CA GLU A 179 -4.19 28.77 20.26
C GLU A 179 -4.68 29.17 18.85
N ASP A 180 -4.04 30.17 18.25
CA ASP A 180 -4.36 30.67 16.91
C ASP A 180 -3.85 29.71 15.82
N HIS A 181 -2.70 29.06 16.03
CA HIS A 181 -2.20 27.99 15.16
C HIS A 181 -3.16 26.79 15.16
N VAL A 182 -3.60 26.35 16.34
CA VAL A 182 -4.54 25.24 16.51
C VAL A 182 -5.90 25.56 15.86
N LYS A 183 -6.42 26.78 16.04
CA LYS A 183 -7.65 27.25 15.37
C LYS A 183 -7.49 27.21 13.84
N THR A 184 -6.36 27.68 13.33
CA THR A 184 -6.05 27.69 11.89
C THR A 184 -5.98 26.27 11.32
N LEU A 185 -5.34 25.34 12.03
CA LEU A 185 -5.29 23.92 11.65
C LEU A 185 -6.68 23.29 11.65
N LYS A 186 -7.49 23.50 12.69
CA LYS A 186 -8.88 23.01 12.74
C LYS A 186 -9.73 23.53 11.58
N GLN A 187 -9.60 24.81 11.24
CA GLN A 187 -10.30 25.38 10.10
C GLN A 187 -9.84 24.76 8.78
N ARG A 188 -8.52 24.55 8.62
CA ARG A 188 -7.95 23.87 7.44
C ARG A 188 -8.46 22.44 7.32
N ILE A 189 -8.48 21.68 8.41
CA ILE A 189 -9.04 20.31 8.45
C ILE A 189 -10.50 20.33 8.01
N LYS A 190 -11.32 21.24 8.54
CA LYS A 190 -12.74 21.35 8.15
C LYS A 190 -12.91 21.63 6.65
N GLN A 191 -12.11 22.52 6.09
CA GLN A 191 -12.14 22.83 4.65
C GLN A 191 -11.70 21.64 3.79
N TYR A 192 -10.61 20.97 4.17
CA TYR A 192 -10.13 19.78 3.46
C TYR A 192 -11.11 18.62 3.57
N ASN A 193 -11.71 18.41 4.74
CA ASN A 193 -12.74 17.39 4.95
C ASN A 193 -13.95 17.63 4.04
N HIS A 194 -14.43 18.88 3.92
CA HIS A 194 -15.49 19.23 2.98
C HIS A 194 -15.09 18.94 1.52
N LYS A 195 -13.87 19.31 1.11
CA LYS A 195 -13.36 19.02 -0.25
C LYS A 195 -13.27 17.51 -0.51
N VAL A 196 -12.76 16.74 0.45
CA VAL A 196 -12.68 15.26 0.38
C VAL A 196 -14.07 14.66 0.23
N ASN A 197 -15.04 15.08 1.06
CA ASN A 197 -16.40 14.58 0.99
C ASN A 197 -17.10 14.95 -0.33
N LYS A 198 -16.87 16.16 -0.85
CA LYS A 198 -17.41 16.58 -2.15
C LYS A 198 -16.90 15.69 -3.28
N VAL A 199 -15.60 15.43 -3.32
CA VAL A 199 -14.99 14.52 -4.31
C VAL A 199 -15.50 13.10 -4.14
N HIS A 200 -15.65 12.64 -2.90
CA HIS A 200 -16.20 11.32 -2.61
C HIS A 200 -17.61 11.15 -3.17
N GLN A 201 -18.51 12.11 -2.89
CA GLN A 201 -19.89 12.08 -3.36
C GLN A 201 -19.98 12.14 -4.89
N ASP A 202 -19.14 12.94 -5.54
CA ASP A 202 -19.09 13.01 -7.01
C ASP A 202 -18.66 11.67 -7.64
N LEU A 203 -17.57 11.09 -7.14
CA LEU A 203 -17.07 9.80 -7.61
C LEU A 203 -18.06 8.66 -7.32
N GLU A 204 -18.60 8.61 -6.10
CA GLU A 204 -19.58 7.60 -5.72
C GLU A 204 -20.86 7.73 -6.55
N GLY A 205 -21.38 8.94 -6.75
CA GLY A 205 -22.56 9.18 -7.58
C GLY A 205 -22.36 8.73 -9.03
N ARG A 206 -21.23 9.10 -9.65
CA ARG A 206 -20.89 8.70 -11.03
C ARG A 206 -20.76 7.18 -11.17
N ILE A 207 -20.09 6.53 -10.22
CA ILE A 207 -19.88 5.07 -10.23
C ILE A 207 -21.20 4.32 -10.02
N LEU A 208 -21.97 4.71 -9.01
CA LEU A 208 -23.25 4.08 -8.69
C LEU A 208 -24.26 4.26 -9.82
N GLN A 209 -24.34 5.45 -10.43
CA GLN A 209 -25.24 5.69 -11.55
C GLN A 209 -24.98 4.71 -12.70
N ARG A 210 -23.73 4.57 -13.14
CA ARG A 210 -23.37 3.64 -14.23
C ARG A 210 -23.60 2.18 -13.86
N HIS A 211 -23.34 1.81 -12.60
CA HIS A 211 -23.61 0.47 -12.10
C HIS A 211 -25.12 0.15 -12.08
N LEU A 212 -25.96 1.10 -11.66
CA LEU A 212 -27.42 0.96 -11.66
C LEU A 212 -27.98 0.87 -13.08
N GLU A 213 -27.51 1.70 -14.01
CA GLU A 213 -27.91 1.66 -15.42
C GLU A 213 -27.63 0.29 -16.06
N LEU A 214 -26.46 -0.29 -15.78
CA LEU A 214 -26.15 -1.64 -16.20
C LEU A 214 -27.04 -2.70 -15.58
N CYS A 215 -27.26 -2.61 -14.27
CA CYS A 215 -28.05 -3.58 -13.54
C CYS A 215 -29.47 -3.61 -14.09
N ALA A 216 -30.08 -2.44 -14.27
CA ALA A 216 -31.38 -2.28 -14.92
C ALA A 216 -31.39 -2.83 -16.35
N ARG A 217 -30.36 -2.58 -17.16
CA ARG A 217 -30.26 -3.11 -18.53
C ARG A 217 -30.15 -4.64 -18.55
N LYS A 218 -29.37 -5.24 -17.64
CA LYS A 218 -29.22 -6.70 -17.50
C LYS A 218 -30.53 -7.35 -17.05
N GLU A 219 -31.24 -6.74 -16.11
CA GLU A 219 -32.57 -7.20 -15.68
C GLU A 219 -33.60 -7.09 -16.79
N TRP A 220 -33.57 -6.00 -17.57
CA TRP A 220 -34.45 -5.81 -18.71
C TRP A 220 -34.21 -6.86 -19.81
N ILE A 221 -32.95 -7.14 -20.15
CA ILE A 221 -32.58 -8.21 -21.09
C ILE A 221 -33.01 -9.58 -20.53
N ARG A 222 -32.79 -9.84 -19.23
CA ARG A 222 -33.23 -11.07 -18.57
C ARG A 222 -34.76 -11.22 -18.59
N TRP A 223 -35.51 -10.13 -18.47
CA TRP A 223 -36.97 -10.15 -18.57
C TRP A 223 -37.45 -10.43 -20.00
N ILE A 224 -36.80 -9.85 -21.01
CA ILE A 224 -37.11 -10.10 -22.43
C ILE A 224 -36.77 -11.54 -22.82
N VAL A 225 -35.57 -12.00 -22.50
CA VAL A 225 -35.10 -13.37 -22.85
C VAL A 225 -35.79 -14.42 -21.97
N GLY A 226 -36.08 -14.09 -20.70
CA GLY A 226 -36.77 -14.96 -19.74
C GLY A 226 -38.29 -15.06 -19.92
N SER A 227 -38.91 -14.12 -20.65
CA SER A 227 -40.34 -14.20 -21.02
C SER A 227 -40.65 -15.36 -21.98
N ALA A 228 -39.65 -16.12 -22.43
CA ALA A 228 -39.84 -17.39 -23.14
C ALA A 228 -40.16 -18.60 -22.21
N VAL A 229 -40.08 -18.44 -20.88
CA VAL A 229 -40.49 -19.48 -19.92
C VAL A 229 -41.37 -18.82 -18.85
N MET A 230 -42.69 -19.06 -18.92
CA MET A 230 -43.68 -18.58 -17.95
C MET A 230 -43.30 -18.96 -16.53
N GLU A 231 -43.21 -17.99 -15.61
CA GLU A 231 -43.93 -17.97 -14.33
C GLU A 231 -43.69 -16.66 -13.55
N GLN A 232 -44.80 -15.93 -13.32
CA GLN A 232 -45.14 -14.90 -12.31
C GLN A 232 -44.04 -14.01 -11.68
N PRO A 233 -44.12 -12.66 -11.81
CA PRO A 233 -43.20 -11.72 -11.17
C PRO A 233 -43.77 -11.18 -9.86
N VAL A 234 -43.29 -11.67 -8.72
CA VAL A 234 -43.40 -10.95 -7.45
C VAL A 234 -42.14 -11.17 -6.62
N SER A 235 -41.54 -10.07 -6.15
CA SER A 235 -40.45 -10.02 -5.15
C SER A 235 -39.02 -10.36 -5.60
N ARG A 236 -38.45 -9.64 -6.57
CA ARG A 236 -36.97 -9.59 -6.75
C ARG A 236 -36.31 -8.21 -6.83
N MET A 237 -37.06 -7.11 -6.76
CA MET A 237 -36.47 -5.77 -6.61
C MET A 237 -35.71 -5.58 -5.28
N SER A 238 -35.96 -6.41 -4.26
CA SER A 238 -35.24 -6.30 -2.97
C SER A 238 -33.79 -6.79 -3.02
N GLN A 239 -33.37 -7.63 -3.97
CA GLN A 239 -32.00 -8.16 -3.97
C GLN A 239 -30.96 -7.16 -4.49
N CYS A 240 -31.34 -6.22 -5.35
CA CYS A 240 -30.42 -5.19 -5.85
C CYS A 240 -30.16 -4.06 -4.84
N MET A 241 -31.08 -3.79 -3.90
CA MET A 241 -30.83 -2.81 -2.82
C MET A 241 -30.02 -3.39 -1.65
N LEU A 242 -30.08 -4.70 -1.41
CA LEU A 242 -29.44 -5.32 -0.24
C LEU A 242 -27.91 -5.41 -0.33
N ILE A 243 -27.31 -5.27 -1.51
CA ILE A 243 -25.84 -5.25 -1.69
C ILE A 243 -25.26 -3.83 -1.53
N SER A 244 -26.10 -2.78 -1.47
CA SER A 244 -25.66 -1.39 -1.33
C SER A 244 -25.55 -0.89 0.12
N VAL A 245 -25.98 -1.67 1.12
CA VAL A 245 -26.05 -1.26 2.55
C VAL A 245 -25.14 -2.09 3.47
N GLN A 246 -24.09 -2.73 2.93
CA GLN A 246 -23.07 -3.41 3.73
C GLN A 246 -21.67 -3.10 3.21
#